data_AF-A0A935S837-F1
#
_entry.id   AF-A0A935S837-F1
#
_cell.length_a   1.000
_cell.length_b   1.000
_cell.length_c   1.000
_cell.angle_alpha   90.00
_cell.angle_beta   90.00
_cell.angle_gamma   90.00
#
_symmetry.space_group_name_H-M   'P 1'
#
loop_
_entity.id
_entity.type
_entity.pdbx_description
1 polymer ?
#
loop_
_entity_poly.entity_id
_entity_poly.type
_entity_poly.pdbx_seq_one_letter_code
_entity_poly.pdbx_strand_id
1 'polypeptide(L)'
;MSISSTIDYFVNPKDKLDPEKYRKGRFFIISFAIFFVFALVGQFYVMFGNVKYDTGLIIGNAIFCVMLLCMFFIYKKWNQRILLVNISALMGYTSNFQTYEISGGIYSSDLVNGIVICAWLFLVANRWTGIFWFTITYLTITFLYVAEVMGWHDFKGDLMKTESHYPYLNFGFAVSFWP
;
A
#
# COMPACT_ATOMS: atom_id res chain seq x y z
N MET A 1 -23.58 2.01 19.02
CA MET A 1 -22.14 1.67 19.15
C MET A 1 -21.32 2.87 18.71
N SER A 2 -20.31 3.29 19.48
CA SER A 2 -19.39 4.33 19.02
C SER A 2 -18.36 3.73 18.07
N ILE A 3 -17.83 4.50 17.12
CA ILE A 3 -16.80 4.02 16.17
C ILE A 3 -15.58 3.45 16.92
N SER A 4 -15.24 4.06 18.09
CA SER A 4 -14.20 3.53 18.97
C SER A 4 -14.49 2.10 19.44
N SER A 5 -15.74 1.80 19.84
CA SER A 5 -16.12 0.44 20.28
C SER A 5 -15.98 -0.61 19.18
N THR A 6 -16.18 -0.22 17.91
CA THR A 6 -16.09 -1.13 16.77
C THR A 6 -14.63 -1.42 16.39
N ILE A 7 -13.76 -0.41 16.37
CA ILE A 7 -12.32 -0.59 16.08
C ILE A 7 -11.68 -1.47 17.16
N ASP A 8 -12.00 -1.19 18.42
CA ASP A 8 -11.40 -1.89 19.56
C ASP A 8 -11.82 -3.38 19.62
N TYR A 9 -12.94 -3.76 18.97
CA TYR A 9 -13.37 -5.16 18.83
C TYR A 9 -12.44 -5.99 17.92
N PHE A 10 -11.80 -5.37 16.93
CA PHE A 10 -10.91 -6.06 15.99
C PHE A 10 -9.45 -6.11 16.45
N VAL A 11 -9.07 -5.29 17.43
CA VAL A 11 -7.74 -5.34 18.03
C VAL A 11 -7.52 -6.67 18.76
N ASN A 12 -6.38 -7.32 18.49
CA ASN A 12 -6.04 -8.59 19.12
C ASN A 12 -6.01 -8.46 20.66
N PRO A 13 -6.63 -9.37 21.43
CA PRO A 13 -6.64 -9.30 22.89
C PRO A 13 -5.25 -9.20 23.53
N LYS A 14 -4.23 -9.85 22.94
CA LYS A 14 -2.85 -9.81 23.46
C LYS A 14 -2.20 -8.43 23.32
N ASP A 15 -2.53 -7.72 22.24
CA ASP A 15 -2.03 -6.37 22.01
C ASP A 15 -2.70 -5.35 22.95
N LYS A 16 -3.89 -5.64 23.50
CA LYS A 16 -4.58 -4.77 24.47
C LYS A 16 -3.90 -4.69 25.84
N LEU A 17 -3.00 -5.64 26.14
CA LEU A 17 -2.30 -5.71 27.43
C LEU A 17 -1.18 -4.67 27.55
N ASP A 18 -0.72 -4.10 26.45
CA ASP A 18 0.41 -3.18 26.37
C ASP A 18 -0.03 -1.90 25.64
N PRO A 19 0.03 -0.71 26.27
CA PRO A 19 -0.45 0.54 25.67
C PRO A 19 0.17 0.86 24.30
N GLU A 20 1.45 0.53 24.11
CA GLU A 20 2.14 0.79 22.85
C GLU A 20 1.66 -0.17 21.76
N LYS A 21 1.56 -1.47 22.08
CA LYS A 21 1.05 -2.48 21.14
C LYS A 21 -0.42 -2.27 20.84
N TYR A 22 -1.20 -1.81 21.81
CA TYR A 22 -2.60 -1.44 21.63
C TYR A 22 -2.74 -0.29 20.64
N ARG A 23 -1.95 0.78 20.81
CA ARG A 23 -1.91 1.91 19.86
C ARG A 23 -1.56 1.44 18.44
N LYS A 24 -0.51 0.62 18.30
CA LYS A 24 -0.08 0.05 17.01
C LYS A 24 -1.14 -0.86 16.39
N GLY A 25 -1.81 -1.68 17.19
CA GLY A 25 -2.90 -2.55 16.76
C GLY A 25 -4.13 -1.78 16.30
N ARG A 26 -4.52 -0.71 16.99
CA ARG A 26 -5.59 0.20 16.54
C ARG A 26 -5.23 0.86 15.21
N PHE A 27 -4.00 1.36 15.10
CA PHE A 27 -3.53 1.99 13.86
C PHE A 27 -3.49 0.99 12.70
N PHE A 28 -3.08 -0.27 12.94
CA PHE A 28 -3.17 -1.36 11.97
C PHE A 28 -4.59 -1.52 11.45
N ILE A 29 -5.57 -1.73 12.33
CA ILE A 29 -6.98 -1.91 11.97
C ILE A 29 -7.50 -0.72 11.15
N ILE A 30 -7.24 0.51 11.60
CA ILE A 30 -7.69 1.72 10.92
C ILE A 30 -7.06 1.81 9.52
N SER A 31 -5.75 1.62 9.41
CA SER A 31 -5.05 1.71 8.12
C SER A 31 -5.53 0.65 7.13
N PHE A 32 -5.74 -0.59 7.58
CA PHE A 32 -6.31 -1.63 6.74
C PHE A 32 -7.75 -1.36 6.33
N ALA A 33 -8.54 -0.70 7.19
CA ALA A 33 -9.91 -0.35 6.85
C ALA A 33 -9.93 0.72 5.75
N ILE A 34 -9.03 1.69 5.85
CA ILE A 34 -8.81 2.71 4.81
C ILE A 34 -8.35 2.04 3.51
N PHE A 35 -7.36 1.15 3.55
CA PHE A 35 -6.90 0.41 2.37
C PHE A 35 -7.99 -0.44 1.74
N PHE A 36 -8.81 -1.11 2.55
CA PHE A 36 -9.94 -1.90 2.06
C PHE A 36 -11.00 -1.02 1.38
N VAL A 37 -11.32 0.14 1.94
CA VAL A 37 -12.24 1.10 1.31
C VAL A 37 -11.69 1.60 -0.02
N PHE A 38 -10.41 1.98 -0.09
CA PHE A 38 -9.79 2.38 -1.36
C PHE A 38 -9.77 1.26 -2.39
N ALA A 39 -9.46 0.03 -1.98
CA ALA A 39 -9.47 -1.14 -2.86
C ALA A 39 -10.88 -1.43 -3.39
N LEU A 40 -11.91 -1.33 -2.54
CA LEU A 40 -13.31 -1.47 -2.95
C LEU A 40 -13.74 -0.39 -3.95
N VAL A 41 -13.40 0.87 -3.68
CA VAL A 41 -13.69 1.97 -4.61
C VAL A 41 -12.98 1.74 -5.94
N GLY A 42 -11.72 1.33 -5.90
CA GLY A 42 -10.97 0.92 -7.10
C GLY A 42 -11.63 -0.23 -7.85
N GLN A 43 -12.14 -1.25 -7.14
CA GLN A 43 -12.86 -2.37 -7.75
C GLN A 43 -14.12 -1.91 -8.48
N PHE A 44 -14.92 -1.05 -7.84
CA PHE A 44 -16.11 -0.48 -8.46
C PHE A 44 -15.78 0.41 -9.66
N TYR A 45 -14.70 1.20 -9.57
CA TYR A 45 -14.23 2.00 -10.69
C TYR A 45 -13.82 1.15 -11.89
N VAL A 46 -13.13 0.02 -11.67
CA VAL A 46 -12.75 -0.89 -12.77
C VAL A 46 -13.96 -1.62 -13.34
N MET A 47 -14.93 -2.02 -12.51
CA MET A 47 -16.13 -2.75 -12.95
C MET A 47 -17.16 -1.87 -13.67
N PHE A 48 -17.32 -0.61 -13.25
CA PHE A 48 -18.37 0.28 -13.73
C PHE A 48 -17.85 1.52 -14.45
N GLY A 49 -16.53 1.75 -14.46
CA GLY A 49 -15.92 2.79 -15.27
C GLY A 49 -16.06 2.46 -16.75
N ASN A 50 -16.20 3.49 -17.59
CA ASN A 50 -16.25 3.38 -19.05
C ASN A 50 -14.92 2.92 -19.69
N VAL A 51 -14.01 2.33 -18.91
CA VAL A 51 -12.69 1.89 -19.33
C VAL A 51 -12.74 0.37 -19.44
N LYS A 52 -12.48 -0.16 -20.66
CA LYS A 52 -12.37 -1.61 -20.87
C LYS A 52 -11.08 -2.12 -20.23
N TYR A 53 -11.15 -2.44 -18.95
CA TYR A 53 -10.07 -3.16 -18.27
C TYR A 53 -10.10 -4.65 -18.62
N ASP A 54 -8.92 -5.27 -18.63
CA ASP A 54 -8.78 -6.72 -18.77
C ASP A 54 -9.50 -7.43 -17.60
N THR A 55 -10.25 -8.49 -17.91
CA THR A 55 -10.88 -9.39 -16.93
C THR A 55 -9.88 -9.87 -15.88
N GLY A 56 -8.61 -10.07 -16.25
CA GLY A 56 -7.54 -10.42 -15.32
C GLY A 56 -7.31 -9.37 -14.23
N LEU A 57 -7.41 -8.08 -14.56
CA LEU A 57 -7.24 -6.97 -13.59
C LEU A 57 -8.42 -6.91 -12.61
N ILE A 58 -9.65 -7.11 -13.11
CA ILE A 58 -10.87 -7.14 -12.29
C ILE A 58 -10.80 -8.25 -11.24
N ILE A 59 -10.38 -9.45 -11.67
CA ILE A 59 -10.24 -10.61 -10.78
C ILE A 59 -9.11 -10.38 -9.77
N GLY A 60 -7.96 -9.87 -10.24
CA GLY A 60 -6.81 -9.58 -9.37
C GLY A 60 -7.16 -8.59 -8.24
N ASN A 61 -7.89 -7.53 -8.56
CA ASN A 61 -8.29 -6.53 -7.57
C ASN A 61 -9.39 -7.05 -6.61
N ALA A 62 -10.28 -7.93 -7.08
CA ALA A 62 -11.22 -8.65 -6.20
C ALA A 62 -10.49 -9.57 -5.21
N ILE A 63 -9.50 -10.33 -5.68
CA ILE A 63 -8.64 -11.17 -4.82
C ILE A 63 -7.92 -10.31 -3.77
N PHE A 64 -7.39 -9.15 -4.17
CA PHE A 64 -6.74 -8.21 -3.26
C PHE A 64 -7.68 -7.72 -2.15
N CYS A 65 -8.91 -7.33 -2.50
CA CYS A 65 -9.93 -6.92 -1.53
C CYS A 65 -10.23 -8.04 -0.50
N VAL A 66 -10.37 -9.28 -0.98
CA VAL A 66 -10.61 -10.44 -0.11
C VAL A 66 -9.40 -10.70 0.79
N MET A 67 -8.18 -10.59 0.27
CA MET A 67 -6.96 -10.73 1.08
C MET A 67 -6.90 -9.68 2.19
N LEU A 68 -7.13 -8.40 1.89
CA LEU A 68 -7.18 -7.33 2.90
C LEU A 68 -8.22 -7.62 3.98
N LEU A 69 -9.40 -8.10 3.60
CA LEU A 69 -10.45 -8.49 4.52
C LEU A 69 -10.02 -9.66 5.42
N CYS A 70 -9.40 -10.70 4.85
CA CYS A 70 -8.86 -11.82 5.62
C CYS A 70 -7.80 -11.37 6.63
N MET A 71 -6.93 -10.42 6.29
CA MET A 71 -5.87 -9.95 7.20
C MET A 71 -6.41 -9.43 8.54
N PHE A 72 -7.60 -8.82 8.58
CA PHE A 72 -8.27 -8.44 9.83
C PHE A 72 -8.52 -9.63 10.75
N PHE A 73 -9.06 -10.72 10.20
CA PHE A 73 -9.38 -11.92 10.98
C PHE A 73 -8.12 -12.68 11.39
N ILE A 74 -7.11 -12.74 10.52
CA ILE A 74 -5.81 -13.34 10.81
C ILE A 74 -5.15 -12.59 11.98
N TYR A 75 -5.14 -11.25 11.94
CA TYR A 75 -4.59 -10.43 13.02
C TYR A 75 -5.34 -10.67 14.34
N LYS A 76 -6.67 -10.59 14.30
CA LYS A 76 -7.52 -10.78 15.49
C LYS A 76 -7.31 -12.14 16.15
N LYS A 77 -7.13 -13.22 15.36
CA LYS A 77 -6.99 -14.58 15.88
C LYS A 77 -5.55 -14.91 16.32
N TRP A 78 -4.55 -14.55 15.52
CA TRP A 78 -3.19 -15.09 15.68
C TRP A 78 -2.12 -14.07 16.09
N ASN A 79 -2.49 -12.78 16.22
CA ASN A 79 -1.58 -11.69 16.58
C ASN A 79 -0.35 -11.53 15.65
N GLN A 80 -0.50 -11.91 14.37
CA GLN A 80 0.58 -11.88 13.38
C GLN A 80 0.75 -10.49 12.73
N ARG A 81 0.65 -9.41 13.51
CA ARG A 81 0.63 -8.02 12.99
C ARG A 81 1.84 -7.71 12.10
N ILE A 82 3.05 -8.00 12.59
CA ILE A 82 4.29 -7.69 11.88
C ILE A 82 4.34 -8.45 10.53
N LEU A 83 3.98 -9.73 10.53
CA LEU A 83 3.95 -10.53 9.30
C LEU A 83 2.96 -9.95 8.28
N LEU A 84 1.73 -9.66 8.72
CA LEU A 84 0.67 -9.10 7.87
C LEU A 84 1.06 -7.76 7.27
N VAL A 85 1.65 -6.88 8.08
CA VAL A 85 2.16 -5.58 7.64
C VAL A 85 3.26 -5.74 6.59
N ASN A 86 4.17 -6.71 6.73
CA ASN A 86 5.21 -6.99 5.74
C ASN A 86 4.64 -7.55 4.43
N ILE A 87 3.63 -8.43 4.50
CA ILE A 87 2.94 -8.93 3.30
C ILE A 87 2.30 -7.76 2.55
N SER A 88 1.60 -6.87 3.25
CA SER A 88 0.99 -5.69 2.62
C SER A 88 2.02 -4.71 2.07
N ALA A 89 3.14 -4.50 2.78
CA ALA A 89 4.23 -3.68 2.27
C ALA A 89 4.78 -4.26 0.97
N LEU A 90 5.00 -5.58 0.90
CA LEU A 90 5.47 -6.25 -0.31
C LEU A 90 4.49 -6.09 -1.48
N MET A 91 3.19 -6.23 -1.24
CA MET A 91 2.16 -6.01 -2.26
C MET A 91 2.07 -4.54 -2.70
N GLY A 92 2.28 -3.60 -1.79
CA GLY A 92 2.44 -2.19 -2.16
C GLY A 92 3.69 -1.97 -2.99
N TYR A 93 4.78 -2.65 -2.65
CA TYR A 93 6.08 -2.52 -3.30
C TYR A 93 6.14 -3.13 -4.70
N THR A 94 5.27 -4.08 -5.03
CA THR A 94 5.19 -4.60 -6.41
C THR A 94 4.78 -3.52 -7.42
N SER A 95 4.16 -2.42 -6.98
CA SER A 95 3.92 -1.26 -7.85
C SER A 95 5.23 -0.57 -8.29
N ASN A 96 6.30 -0.60 -7.48
CA ASN A 96 7.60 -0.05 -7.84
C ASN A 96 8.28 -0.82 -8.99
N PHE A 97 7.94 -2.10 -9.21
CA PHE A 97 8.44 -2.84 -10.37
C PHE A 97 7.86 -2.28 -11.68
N GLN A 98 6.63 -1.77 -11.66
CA GLN A 98 6.05 -1.10 -12.84
C GLN A 98 6.72 0.25 -13.10
N THR A 99 7.25 0.92 -12.08
CA THR A 99 8.10 2.11 -12.26
C THR A 99 9.38 1.80 -13.03
N TYR A 100 9.94 0.62 -12.85
CA TYR A 100 11.10 0.22 -13.64
C TYR A 100 10.71 -0.11 -15.09
N GLU A 101 9.57 -0.77 -15.31
CA GLU A 101 9.22 -1.29 -16.64
C GLU A 101 8.35 -0.37 -17.51
N ILE A 102 7.56 0.53 -16.90
CA ILE A 102 6.42 1.20 -17.57
C ILE A 102 6.39 2.72 -17.34
N SER A 103 6.75 3.22 -16.15
CA SER A 103 6.50 4.63 -15.76
C SER A 103 7.75 5.39 -15.26
N GLY A 104 7.87 6.68 -15.64
CA GLY A 104 8.36 7.74 -14.75
C GLY A 104 9.85 7.86 -14.42
N GLY A 105 10.55 6.73 -14.19
CA GLY A 105 11.87 6.71 -13.56
C GLY A 105 11.89 7.22 -12.13
N ILE A 106 13.00 7.85 -11.74
CA ILE A 106 13.20 8.41 -10.38
C ILE A 106 12.12 9.43 -9.98
N TYR A 107 11.35 9.94 -10.94
CA TYR A 107 10.33 10.96 -10.73
C TYR A 107 8.91 10.41 -10.64
N SER A 108 8.71 9.09 -10.71
CA SER A 108 7.39 8.46 -10.60
C SER A 108 6.75 8.67 -9.22
N SER A 109 5.43 8.91 -9.22
CA SER A 109 4.59 8.92 -8.01
C SER A 109 4.65 7.61 -7.21
N ASP A 110 4.99 6.50 -7.85
CA ASP A 110 5.13 5.20 -7.19
C ASP A 110 6.27 5.19 -6.17
N LEU A 111 7.35 5.94 -6.41
CA LEU A 111 8.47 6.06 -5.46
C LEU A 111 8.07 6.83 -4.19
N VAL A 112 7.13 7.78 -4.32
CA VAL A 112 6.50 8.44 -3.16
C VAL A 112 5.72 7.42 -2.34
N ASN A 113 5.05 6.46 -2.97
CA ASN A 113 4.38 5.37 -2.25
C ASN A 113 5.36 4.50 -1.47
N GLY A 114 6.57 4.26 -2.00
CA GLY A 114 7.64 3.57 -1.27
C GLY A 114 7.99 4.26 0.06
N ILE A 115 8.14 5.60 0.05
CA ILE A 115 8.41 6.39 1.26
C ILE A 115 7.22 6.36 2.23
N VAL A 116 6.00 6.50 1.71
CA VAL A 116 4.76 6.45 2.53
C VAL A 116 4.59 5.09 3.21
N ILE A 117 4.86 3.99 2.49
CA ILE A 117 4.85 2.63 3.03
C ILE A 117 5.88 2.50 4.16
N CYS A 118 7.09 3.04 3.98
CA CYS A 118 8.12 3.03 5.03
C CYS A 118 7.67 3.78 6.29
N ALA A 119 7.12 4.98 6.14
CA ALA A 119 6.59 5.76 7.26
C ALA A 119 5.47 5.00 8.00
N TRP A 120 4.56 4.36 7.26
CA TRP A 120 3.50 3.52 7.82
C TRP A 120 4.06 2.31 8.59
N LEU A 121 5.11 1.66 8.09
CA LEU A 121 5.75 0.52 8.74
C LEU A 121 6.36 0.88 10.11
N PHE A 122 6.96 2.06 10.23
CA PHE A 122 7.44 2.58 11.52
C PHE A 122 6.30 2.78 12.53
N LEU A 123 5.12 3.17 12.05
CA LEU A 123 3.95 3.40 12.90
C LEU A 123 3.27 2.11 13.36
N VAL A 124 3.29 1.05 12.55
CA VAL A 124 2.41 -0.13 12.76
C VAL A 124 3.16 -1.41 13.13
N ALA A 125 4.35 -1.65 12.58
CA ALA A 125 5.11 -2.87 12.84
C ALA A 125 6.06 -2.71 14.03
N ASN A 126 7.32 -2.39 13.74
CA ASN A 126 8.40 -2.16 14.67
C ASN A 126 9.54 -1.39 13.96
N ARG A 127 10.52 -0.89 14.73
CA ARG A 127 11.64 -0.12 14.19
C ARG A 127 12.46 -0.86 13.14
N TRP A 128 12.67 -2.17 13.32
CA TRP A 128 13.53 -2.98 12.44
C TRP A 128 12.87 -3.22 11.09
N THR A 129 11.56 -3.49 11.08
CA THR A 129 10.76 -3.58 9.86
C THR A 129 10.76 -2.25 9.11
N GLY A 130 10.58 -1.13 9.81
CA GLY A 130 10.67 0.20 9.19
C GLY A 130 12.04 0.45 8.55
N ILE A 131 13.13 0.19 9.28
CA ILE A 131 14.51 0.34 8.77
C ILE A 131 14.75 -0.55 7.55
N PHE A 132 14.34 -1.82 7.61
CA PHE A 132 14.51 -2.77 6.51
C PHE A 132 13.89 -2.26 5.20
N TRP A 133 12.60 -1.88 5.24
CA TRP A 133 11.91 -1.39 4.05
C TRP A 133 12.41 -0.01 3.60
N PHE A 134 12.82 0.85 4.53
CA PHE A 134 13.45 2.12 4.19
C PHE A 134 14.76 1.92 3.43
N THR A 135 15.59 0.97 3.87
CA THR A 135 16.82 0.61 3.15
C THR A 135 16.51 0.07 1.75
N ILE A 136 15.50 -0.79 1.60
CA ILE A 136 15.08 -1.28 0.28
C ILE A 136 14.65 -0.10 -0.60
N THR A 137 13.83 0.82 -0.08
CA THR A 137 13.38 2.04 -0.78
C THR A 137 14.53 2.91 -1.22
N TYR A 138 15.48 3.16 -0.32
CA TYR A 138 16.68 3.90 -0.62
C TYR A 138 17.52 3.24 -1.73
N LEU A 139 17.73 1.93 -1.65
CA LEU A 139 18.46 1.16 -2.67
C LEU A 139 17.73 1.17 -4.02
N THR A 140 16.40 1.02 -4.03
CA THR A 140 15.60 1.10 -5.26
C THR A 140 15.74 2.47 -5.91
N ILE A 141 15.57 3.57 -5.16
CA ILE A 141 15.72 4.93 -5.70
C ILE A 141 17.14 5.15 -6.24
N THR A 142 18.16 4.72 -5.49
CA THR A 142 19.56 4.84 -5.90
C THR A 142 19.83 4.06 -7.19
N PHE A 143 19.31 2.84 -7.29
CA PHE A 143 19.43 2.01 -8.49
C PHE A 143 18.78 2.67 -9.71
N LEU A 144 17.56 3.19 -9.57
CA LEU A 144 16.85 3.89 -10.64
C LEU A 144 17.62 5.14 -11.10
N TYR A 145 18.17 5.92 -10.16
CA TYR A 145 19.00 7.08 -10.45
C TYR A 145 20.25 6.72 -11.24
N VAL A 146 20.97 5.67 -10.83
CA VAL A 146 22.15 5.19 -11.54
C VAL A 146 21.78 4.68 -12.94
N ALA A 147 20.69 3.94 -13.07
CA ALA A 147 20.22 3.43 -14.35
C ALA A 147 19.87 4.57 -15.33
N GLU A 148 19.31 5.67 -14.84
CA GLU A 148 19.00 6.86 -15.63
C GLU A 148 20.28 7.58 -16.08
N VAL A 149 21.18 7.89 -15.14
CA VAL A 149 22.42 8.62 -15.43
C VAL A 149 23.36 7.84 -16.35
N MET A 150 23.39 6.51 -16.23
CA MET A 150 24.19 5.64 -17.10
C MET A 150 23.51 5.32 -18.45
N GLY A 151 22.26 5.76 -18.66
CA GLY A 151 21.49 5.48 -19.88
C GLY A 151 21.13 4.00 -20.04
N TRP A 152 21.09 3.22 -18.95
CA TRP A 152 20.66 1.82 -18.98
C TRP A 152 19.18 1.67 -19.26
N HIS A 153 18.39 2.68 -18.86
CA HIS A 153 16.98 2.75 -19.18
C HIS A 153 16.55 4.21 -19.38
N ASP A 154 15.80 4.48 -20.45
CA ASP A 154 15.25 5.80 -20.74
C ASP A 154 13.91 5.96 -20.02
N PHE A 155 13.97 6.57 -18.85
CA PHE A 155 12.79 6.81 -18.04
C PHE A 155 12.03 8.04 -18.54
N LYS A 156 10.77 7.86 -18.93
CA LYS A 156 9.89 8.98 -19.29
C LYS A 156 9.52 9.74 -18.02
N GLY A 157 9.99 10.97 -17.84
CA GLY A 157 9.66 11.77 -16.67
C GLY A 157 8.15 11.94 -16.51
N ASP A 158 7.59 11.38 -15.45
CA ASP A 158 6.13 11.32 -15.29
C ASP A 158 5.66 11.70 -13.88
N LEU A 159 5.29 12.98 -13.73
CA LEU A 159 4.58 13.49 -12.57
C LEU A 159 3.06 13.64 -12.83
N MET A 160 2.58 13.49 -14.08
CA MET A 160 1.24 13.97 -14.49
C MET A 160 0.51 13.10 -15.54
N LYS A 161 1.12 12.07 -16.12
CA LYS A 161 0.63 11.31 -17.29
C LYS A 161 0.69 9.79 -17.18
N THR A 162 1.23 9.21 -16.11
CA THR A 162 1.21 7.76 -15.96
C THR A 162 -0.13 7.27 -15.43
N GLU A 163 -0.91 6.70 -16.34
CA GLU A 163 -2.01 5.80 -16.02
C GLU A 163 -1.45 4.64 -15.18
N SER A 164 -1.54 4.74 -13.85
CA SER A 164 -1.22 3.60 -12.99
C SER A 164 -2.23 2.49 -13.29
N HIS A 165 -1.75 1.31 -13.67
CA HIS A 165 -2.58 0.12 -13.89
C HIS A 165 -3.27 -0.36 -12.60
N TYR A 166 -2.94 0.22 -11.44
CA TYR A 166 -3.58 -0.02 -10.16
C TYR A 166 -4.40 1.21 -9.72
N PRO A 167 -5.66 1.34 -10.18
CA PRO A 167 -6.49 2.53 -9.94
C PRO A 167 -6.71 2.84 -8.44
N TYR A 168 -6.55 1.86 -7.55
CA TYR A 168 -6.65 2.06 -6.10
C TYR A 168 -5.43 2.79 -5.48
N LEU A 169 -4.25 2.71 -6.10
CA LEU A 169 -3.06 3.48 -5.67
C LEU A 169 -3.19 4.95 -6.08
N ASN A 170 -3.76 5.20 -7.26
CA ASN A 170 -4.00 6.55 -7.75
C ASN A 170 -5.20 7.24 -7.11
N PHE A 171 -6.19 6.53 -6.54
CA PHE A 171 -7.40 7.19 -6.04
C PHE A 171 -7.15 8.19 -4.90
N GLY A 172 -6.21 7.91 -4.00
CA GLY A 172 -5.86 8.84 -2.90
C GLY A 172 -5.21 10.14 -3.39
N PHE A 173 -4.33 10.05 -4.39
CA PHE A 173 -3.66 11.19 -5.03
C PHE A 173 -4.56 11.90 -6.04
N ALA A 174 -5.32 11.18 -6.87
CA ALA A 174 -6.24 11.75 -7.85
C ALA A 174 -7.36 12.57 -7.18
N VAL A 175 -7.85 12.15 -5.99
CA VAL A 175 -8.85 12.92 -5.22
C VAL A 175 -8.24 14.19 -4.61
N SER A 176 -6.94 14.21 -4.28
CA SER A 176 -6.28 15.42 -3.73
C SER A 176 -5.87 16.44 -4.80
N PHE A 177 -5.91 16.08 -6.07
CA PHE A 177 -5.62 16.95 -7.21
C PHE A 177 -6.80 17.10 -8.19
N TRP A 178 -8.01 16.68 -7.79
CA TRP A 178 -9.23 16.95 -8.57
C TRP A 178 -9.58 18.45 -8.41
N PRO A 179 -9.58 19.26 -9.50
CA PRO A 179 -10.04 20.64 -9.45
C PRO A 179 -11.52 20.76 -9.07
#